data_AF-X1HL56-F1
#
_entry.id   AF-X1HL56-F1
#
_cell.length_a   1.000
_cell.length_b   1.000
_cell.length_c   1.000
_cell.angle_alpha   90.00
_cell.angle_beta   90.00
_cell.angle_gamma   90.00
#
_symmetry.space_group_name_H-M   'P 1'
#
loop_
_entity.id
_entity.type
_entity.pdbx_description
1 polymer ?
#
loop_
_entity_poly.entity_id
_entity_poly.type
_entity_poly.pdbx_seq_one_letter_code
_entity_poly.pdbx_strand_id
1 'polypeptide(L)'
;NSETEKTETINEVDVTKSVCYLLGIEPYSGTIDNTFSRVSLVNATTVKAERCATNGMPFPHTLLCVLEFSSGIASVQQGVADIVGSPMFVDVTIDAVDIAKALLFYGGWSYGTDTVLTQVSAFIPRIELSNSETVRASRGSNSTTKHTYVGFTVLEFE
;
A
#
# COMPACT_ATOMS: atom_id res chain seq x y z
N ASN A 1 -6.92 -25.09 9.16
CA ASN A 1 -7.18 -23.90 9.98
C ASN A 1 -8.25 -23.06 9.29
N SER A 2 -9.17 -22.40 9.99
CA SER A 2 -10.31 -21.65 9.42
C SER A 2 -10.26 -20.18 9.78
N GLU A 3 -9.11 -19.70 10.22
CA GLU A 3 -8.94 -18.33 10.68
C GLU A 3 -8.85 -17.37 9.48
N THR A 4 -9.64 -16.30 9.53
CA THR A 4 -9.64 -15.19 8.57
C THR A 4 -8.91 -13.97 9.12
N GLU A 5 -8.52 -14.01 10.39
CA GLU A 5 -7.72 -12.99 11.05
C GLU A 5 -6.69 -13.63 11.97
N LYS A 6 -5.59 -12.92 12.20
CA LYS A 6 -4.57 -13.29 13.18
C LYS A 6 -4.09 -12.03 13.88
N THR A 7 -3.92 -12.10 15.20
CA THR A 7 -3.27 -11.07 15.99
C THR A 7 -1.88 -11.51 16.40
N GLU A 8 -0.97 -10.55 16.55
CA GLU A 8 0.38 -10.77 17.05
C GLU A 8 0.72 -9.67 18.06
N THR A 9 1.47 -10.05 19.09
CA THR A 9 1.99 -9.11 20.09
C THR A 9 3.23 -8.44 19.55
N ILE A 10 3.30 -7.12 19.71
CA ILE A 10 4.47 -6.30 19.41
C ILE A 10 4.96 -5.62 20.69
N ASN A 11 6.13 -4.99 20.62
CA ASN A 11 6.54 -4.05 21.66
C ASN A 11 5.51 -2.92 21.79
N GLU A 12 5.38 -2.38 23.00
CA GLU A 12 4.47 -1.26 23.26
C GLU A 12 4.86 -0.04 22.41
N VAL A 13 3.85 0.57 21.76
CA VAL A 13 3.96 1.80 20.99
C VAL A 13 2.89 2.81 21.39
N ASP A 14 3.17 4.10 21.26
CA ASP A 14 2.16 5.15 21.33
C ASP A 14 1.27 5.10 20.08
N VAL A 15 0.04 4.63 20.23
CA VAL A 15 -0.94 4.50 19.14
C VAL A 15 -1.29 5.84 18.48
N THR A 16 -1.08 6.97 19.16
CA THR A 16 -1.33 8.30 18.60
C THR A 16 -0.20 8.78 17.69
N LYS A 17 0.96 8.11 17.78
CA LYS A 17 2.17 8.42 17.01
C LYS A 17 2.62 7.23 16.18
N SER A 18 1.74 6.26 15.94
CA SER A 18 2.10 5.02 15.28
C SER A 18 1.26 4.75 14.04
N VAL A 19 1.91 4.18 13.03
CA VAL A 19 1.25 3.69 11.81
C VAL A 19 1.57 2.21 11.62
N CYS A 20 0.53 1.40 11.36
CA CYS A 20 0.67 0.01 10.95
C CYS A 20 0.62 -0.06 9.43
N TYR A 21 1.68 -0.57 8.83
CA TYR A 21 1.86 -0.58 7.38
C TYR A 21 2.05 -2.00 6.85
N LEU A 22 1.36 -2.31 5.75
CA LEU A 22 1.48 -3.58 5.03
C LEU A 22 2.74 -3.55 4.16
N LEU A 23 3.72 -4.39 4.47
CA LEU A 23 4.93 -4.55 3.66
C LEU A 23 4.73 -5.49 2.47
N GLY A 24 3.78 -6.40 2.57
CA GLY A 24 3.44 -7.30 1.48
C GLY A 24 2.76 -8.56 1.92
N ILE A 25 2.50 -9.42 0.94
CA ILE A 25 1.87 -10.71 1.11
C ILE A 25 2.74 -11.74 0.42
N GLU A 26 3.18 -12.75 1.16
CA GLU A 26 3.83 -13.93 0.61
C GLU A 26 2.80 -15.08 0.55
N PRO A 27 2.54 -15.67 -0.63
CA PRO A 27 1.62 -16.78 -0.76
C PRO A 27 2.16 -18.05 -0.07
N TYR A 28 1.31 -18.73 0.68
CA TYR A 28 1.64 -20.06 1.21
C TYR A 28 1.70 -21.15 0.12
N SER A 29 0.95 -20.99 -0.98
CA SER A 29 1.01 -21.84 -2.17
C SER A 29 0.76 -20.97 -3.40
N GLY A 30 1.32 -21.34 -4.56
CA GLY A 30 1.57 -20.51 -5.76
C GLY A 30 0.47 -19.64 -6.38
N THR A 31 -0.66 -19.38 -5.73
CA THR A 31 -1.67 -18.37 -6.10
C THR A 31 -2.03 -17.50 -4.89
N ILE A 32 -2.10 -16.17 -5.08
CA ILE A 32 -2.56 -15.17 -4.08
C ILE A 32 -4.06 -14.87 -4.26
N ASP A 33 -4.73 -15.57 -5.19
CA ASP A 33 -6.04 -15.21 -5.71
C ASP A 33 -7.06 -14.86 -4.62
N ASN A 34 -7.54 -13.62 -4.67
CA ASN A 34 -8.59 -13.07 -3.80
C ASN A 34 -8.32 -13.11 -2.28
N THR A 35 -7.05 -13.14 -1.86
CA THR A 35 -6.68 -13.16 -0.43
C THR A 35 -5.88 -11.91 -0.02
N PHE A 36 -6.42 -10.73 -0.32
CA PHE A 36 -5.83 -9.49 0.17
C PHE A 36 -5.96 -9.40 1.69
N SER A 37 -4.83 -9.15 2.35
CA SER A 37 -4.75 -8.85 3.77
C SER A 37 -4.85 -7.35 4.02
N ARG A 38 -5.66 -6.97 5.00
CA ARG A 38 -5.61 -5.68 5.67
C ARG A 38 -4.82 -5.84 6.97
N VAL A 39 -4.00 -4.85 7.31
CA VAL A 39 -3.31 -4.79 8.60
C VAL A 39 -3.79 -3.60 9.40
N SER A 40 -3.79 -3.74 10.72
CA SER A 40 -4.20 -2.67 11.64
C SER A 40 -3.45 -2.76 12.97
N LEU A 41 -3.17 -1.62 13.58
CA LEU A 41 -2.79 -1.53 14.99
C LEU A 41 -4.07 -1.60 15.82
N VAL A 42 -4.22 -2.62 16.67
CA VAL A 42 -5.42 -2.82 17.50
C VAL A 42 -5.30 -2.03 18.79
N ASN A 43 -4.12 -2.06 19.39
CA ASN A 43 -3.75 -1.30 20.59
C ASN A 43 -2.21 -1.15 20.63
N ALA A 44 -1.70 -0.53 21.69
CA ALA A 44 -0.27 -0.25 21.88
C ALA A 44 0.65 -1.48 21.74
N THR A 45 0.15 -2.69 21.98
CA THR A 45 0.95 -3.92 21.98
C THR A 45 0.46 -4.97 21.00
N THR A 46 -0.53 -4.67 20.16
CA THR A 46 -1.20 -5.70 19.34
C THR A 46 -1.47 -5.20 17.93
N VAL A 47 -1.03 -5.98 16.95
CA VAL A 47 -1.38 -5.82 15.53
C VAL A 47 -2.34 -6.91 15.10
N LYS A 48 -3.06 -6.66 14.02
CA LYS A 48 -3.95 -7.63 13.38
C LYS A 48 -3.74 -7.65 11.88
N ALA A 49 -3.72 -8.84 11.30
CA ALA A 49 -3.89 -9.08 9.88
C ALA A 49 -5.23 -9.77 9.64
N GLU A 50 -6.00 -9.31 8.66
CA GLU A 50 -7.32 -9.85 8.32
C GLU A 50 -7.42 -9.99 6.79
N ARG A 51 -7.85 -11.16 6.30
CA ARG A 51 -8.02 -11.42 4.86
C ARG A 51 -9.49 -11.44 4.46
N CYS A 52 -9.80 -10.91 3.28
CA CYS A 52 -11.16 -10.96 2.72
C CYS A 52 -11.43 -12.31 2.03
N ALA A 53 -11.47 -13.41 2.79
CA ALA A 53 -11.65 -14.74 2.21
C ALA A 53 -12.43 -15.70 3.12
N THR A 54 -13.04 -16.72 2.52
CA THR A 54 -13.73 -17.80 3.22
C THR A 54 -12.76 -18.87 3.73
N ASN A 55 -13.28 -19.76 4.57
CA ASN A 55 -12.54 -20.90 5.12
C ASN A 55 -12.18 -21.88 3.99
N GLY A 56 -10.89 -22.25 3.87
CA GLY A 56 -10.42 -23.22 2.89
C GLY A 56 -9.47 -22.67 1.82
N MET A 57 -9.30 -21.35 1.72
CA MET A 57 -8.27 -20.73 0.86
C MET A 57 -6.88 -20.80 1.51
N PRO A 58 -5.78 -20.83 0.73
CA PRO A 58 -4.42 -20.71 1.26
C PRO A 58 -4.26 -19.46 2.14
N PHE A 59 -3.44 -19.57 3.19
CA PHE A 59 -3.19 -18.48 4.13
C PHE A 59 -2.04 -17.61 3.62
N PRO A 60 -2.22 -16.32 3.32
CA PRO A 60 -1.11 -15.45 3.02
C PRO A 60 -0.25 -15.22 4.28
N HIS A 61 1.07 -15.34 4.15
CA HIS A 61 1.98 -14.74 5.10
C HIS A 61 1.94 -13.22 4.91
N THR A 62 1.37 -12.52 5.88
CA THR A 62 1.23 -11.06 5.82
C THR A 62 2.41 -10.42 6.51
N LEU A 63 3.19 -9.64 5.77
CA LEU A 63 4.31 -8.88 6.31
C LEU A 63 3.83 -7.47 6.65
N LEU A 64 4.13 -7.01 7.86
CA LEU A 64 3.79 -5.67 8.31
C LEU A 64 4.94 -5.06 9.09
N CYS A 65 4.91 -3.73 9.22
CA CYS A 65 5.68 -3.01 10.22
C CYS A 65 4.78 -2.06 11.01
N VAL A 66 5.19 -1.77 12.24
CA VAL A 66 4.66 -0.65 13.01
C VAL A 66 5.79 0.36 13.15
N LEU A 67 5.52 1.59 12.74
CA LEU A 67 6.44 2.70 12.86
C LEU A 67 5.88 3.63 13.94
N GLU A 68 6.62 3.80 15.03
CA GLU A 68 6.31 4.75 16.10
C GLU A 68 7.23 5.97 15.97
N PHE A 69 6.64 7.15 15.97
CA PHE A 69 7.33 8.41 15.72
C PHE A 69 7.52 9.21 17.01
N SER A 70 8.67 9.87 17.15
CA SER A 70 8.98 10.66 18.35
C SER A 70 8.17 11.95 18.47
N SER A 71 8.01 12.66 17.35
CA SER A 71 7.37 13.99 17.26
C SER A 71 5.88 13.94 16.93
N GLY A 72 5.34 12.81 16.50
CA GLY A 72 3.93 12.67 16.10
C GLY A 72 3.73 12.76 14.59
N ILE A 73 2.47 12.90 14.16
CA ILE A 73 2.07 12.92 12.75
C ILE A 73 1.52 14.31 12.42
N ALA A 74 2.19 15.03 11.52
CA ALA A 74 1.77 16.36 11.08
C ALA A 74 0.64 16.28 10.05
N SER A 75 0.76 15.40 9.05
CA SER A 75 -0.26 15.22 8.02
C SER A 75 -0.29 13.80 7.44
N VAL A 76 -1.48 13.38 7.00
CA VAL A 76 -1.70 12.14 6.24
C VAL A 76 -2.48 12.50 4.99
N GLN A 77 -1.93 12.21 3.82
CA GLN A 77 -2.57 12.45 2.53
C GLN A 77 -2.64 11.15 1.74
N GLN A 78 -3.82 10.81 1.23
CA GLN A 78 -4.02 9.59 0.45
C GLN A 78 -4.53 9.93 -0.94
N GLY A 79 -4.12 9.15 -1.93
CA GLY A 79 -4.55 9.37 -3.29
C GLY A 79 -4.41 8.13 -4.17
N VAL A 80 -4.94 8.25 -5.37
CA VAL A 80 -4.80 7.28 -6.44
C VAL A 80 -4.37 8.01 -7.69
N ALA A 81 -3.26 7.57 -8.27
CA ALA A 81 -2.81 8.02 -9.58
C ALA A 81 -3.44 7.13 -10.67
N ASP A 82 -4.04 7.74 -11.69
CA ASP A 82 -4.58 7.03 -12.86
C ASP A 82 -3.69 7.28 -14.08
N ILE A 83 -2.90 6.26 -14.47
CA ILE A 83 -2.07 6.30 -15.66
C ILE A 83 -2.90 5.79 -16.85
N VAL A 84 -3.45 6.73 -17.63
CA VAL A 84 -4.37 6.47 -18.75
C VAL A 84 -3.66 6.57 -20.09
N GLY A 85 -3.91 5.62 -20.99
CA GLY A 85 -3.40 5.68 -22.36
C GLY A 85 -1.88 5.59 -22.40
N SER A 86 -1.21 6.08 -23.44
CA SER A 86 0.24 5.85 -23.66
C SER A 86 1.26 6.40 -22.64
N PRO A 87 0.99 7.42 -21.80
CA PRO A 87 1.92 7.89 -20.77
C PRO A 87 2.51 6.78 -19.90
N MET A 88 3.76 6.99 -19.49
CA MET A 88 4.48 6.08 -18.59
C MET A 88 4.42 6.53 -17.13
N PHE A 89 3.97 7.75 -16.89
CA PHE A 89 3.82 8.33 -15.57
C PHE A 89 2.71 9.37 -15.55
N VAL A 90 2.24 9.68 -14.35
CA VAL A 90 1.35 10.80 -14.06
C VAL A 90 1.77 11.43 -12.73
N ASP A 91 1.63 12.75 -12.66
CA ASP A 91 1.88 13.53 -11.45
C ASP A 91 0.54 13.82 -10.78
N VAL A 92 0.47 13.55 -9.48
CA VAL A 92 -0.67 13.87 -8.63
C VAL A 92 -0.25 14.96 -7.66
N THR A 93 -0.97 16.08 -7.69
CA THR A 93 -0.77 17.19 -6.75
C THR A 93 -1.29 16.80 -5.37
N ILE A 94 -0.49 17.09 -4.35
CA ILE A 94 -0.80 16.95 -2.93
C ILE A 94 -0.61 18.30 -2.24
N ASP A 95 -1.13 18.45 -1.03
CA ASP A 95 -0.76 19.59 -0.19
C ASP A 95 0.73 19.51 0.15
N ALA A 96 1.38 20.67 0.28
CA ALA A 96 2.82 20.75 0.53
C ALA A 96 3.22 20.00 1.80
N VAL A 97 4.26 19.16 1.70
CA VAL A 97 4.91 18.48 2.82
C VAL A 97 6.40 18.82 2.89
N ASP A 98 6.98 18.82 4.08
CA ASP A 98 8.43 18.78 4.28
C ASP A 98 8.97 17.39 3.90
N ILE A 99 9.63 17.30 2.73
CA ILE A 99 10.18 16.03 2.22
C ILE A 99 11.20 15.42 3.20
N ALA A 100 11.93 16.24 3.97
CA ALA A 100 12.89 15.74 4.96
C ALA A 100 12.19 15.04 6.14
N LYS A 101 10.89 15.26 6.29
CA LYS A 101 10.02 14.68 7.31
C LYS A 101 8.84 13.93 6.68
N ALA A 102 8.98 13.41 5.47
CA ALA A 102 7.90 12.68 4.82
C ALA A 102 8.29 11.23 4.48
N LEU A 103 7.34 10.31 4.63
CA LEU A 103 7.38 8.97 4.06
C LEU A 103 6.29 8.81 3.00
N LEU A 104 6.66 8.20 1.87
CA LEU A 104 5.73 7.81 0.83
C LEU A 104 5.50 6.29 0.88
N PHE A 105 4.25 5.91 1.10
CA PHE A 105 3.80 4.54 1.17
C PHE A 105 3.08 4.12 -0.10
N TYR A 106 3.45 2.93 -0.59
CA TYR A 106 2.84 2.32 -1.76
C TYR A 106 1.55 1.59 -1.39
N GLY A 107 0.42 2.14 -1.82
CA GLY A 107 -0.92 1.62 -1.50
C GLY A 107 -1.37 0.45 -2.37
N GLY A 108 -0.46 -0.14 -3.16
CA GLY A 108 -0.79 -1.16 -4.15
C GLY A 108 -1.27 -0.57 -5.46
N TRP A 109 -1.74 -1.44 -6.34
CA TRP A 109 -2.17 -1.05 -7.68
C TRP A 109 -3.23 -2.00 -8.24
N SER A 110 -3.99 -1.50 -9.20
CA SER A 110 -4.97 -2.27 -9.97
C SER A 110 -5.00 -1.77 -11.42
N TYR A 111 -5.81 -2.43 -12.26
CA TYR A 111 -5.96 -2.11 -13.66
C TYR A 111 -7.44 -2.13 -14.06
N GLY A 112 -7.73 -1.48 -15.20
CA GLY A 112 -9.05 -1.56 -15.83
C GLY A 112 -9.47 -3.02 -16.07
N THR A 113 -10.77 -3.29 -15.99
CA THR A 113 -11.38 -4.62 -16.10
C THR A 113 -11.16 -5.30 -17.46
N ASP A 114 -10.62 -4.59 -18.43
CA ASP A 114 -10.31 -5.06 -19.78
C ASP A 114 -8.88 -5.61 -19.91
N THR A 115 -8.09 -5.67 -18.83
CA THR A 115 -6.69 -6.12 -18.86
C THR A 115 -6.57 -7.64 -18.72
N VAL A 116 -5.87 -8.28 -19.65
CA VAL A 116 -5.54 -9.72 -19.55
C VAL A 116 -4.43 -9.91 -18.51
N LEU A 117 -4.69 -10.77 -17.52
CA LEU A 117 -3.80 -11.01 -16.36
C LEU A 117 -2.37 -11.43 -16.74
N THR A 118 -2.16 -11.95 -17.95
CA THR A 118 -0.84 -12.41 -18.42
C THR A 118 0.16 -11.28 -18.69
N GLN A 119 -0.28 -10.02 -18.75
CA GLN A 119 0.59 -8.86 -18.98
C GLN A 119 0.88 -8.04 -17.72
N VAL A 120 0.27 -8.38 -16.58
CA VAL A 120 0.29 -7.60 -15.33
C VAL A 120 1.73 -7.39 -14.83
N SER A 121 2.62 -8.37 -14.98
CA SER A 121 4.03 -8.25 -14.60
C SER A 121 4.80 -7.17 -15.39
N ALA A 122 4.37 -6.83 -16.61
CA ALA A 122 4.99 -5.78 -17.42
C ALA A 122 4.64 -4.36 -16.94
N PHE A 123 3.62 -4.23 -16.10
CA PHE A 123 3.06 -2.94 -15.65
C PHE A 123 3.35 -2.61 -14.19
N ILE A 124 4.24 -3.36 -13.51
CA ILE A 124 4.58 -3.12 -12.09
C ILE A 124 4.87 -1.63 -11.89
N PRO A 125 4.04 -0.92 -11.11
CA PRO A 125 4.22 0.49 -10.92
C PRO A 125 5.18 0.81 -9.77
N ARG A 126 5.67 2.05 -9.80
CA ARG A 126 6.43 2.67 -8.71
C ARG A 126 5.84 4.04 -8.42
N ILE A 127 6.06 4.52 -7.20
CA ILE A 127 5.71 5.86 -6.78
C ILE A 127 6.94 6.57 -6.22
N GLU A 128 7.01 7.88 -6.40
CA GLU A 128 8.04 8.73 -5.84
C GLU A 128 7.46 10.08 -5.44
N LEU A 129 8.02 10.67 -4.37
CA LEU A 129 7.71 12.03 -3.97
C LEU A 129 8.67 12.93 -4.74
N SER A 130 8.20 13.48 -5.87
CA SER A 130 9.07 14.20 -6.82
C SER A 130 9.41 15.62 -6.35
N ASN A 131 8.55 16.21 -5.52
CA ASN A 131 8.76 17.44 -4.78
C ASN A 131 7.73 17.50 -3.62
N SER A 132 7.70 18.60 -2.87
CA SER A 132 6.85 18.78 -1.67
C SER A 132 5.35 18.71 -1.97
N GLU A 133 4.93 18.93 -3.22
CA GLU A 133 3.52 19.03 -3.62
C GLU A 133 3.16 17.99 -4.68
N THR A 134 4.03 17.02 -4.98
CA THR A 134 3.80 16.10 -6.10
C THR A 134 4.26 14.68 -5.82
N VAL A 135 3.29 13.75 -5.87
CA VAL A 135 3.55 12.32 -6.00
C VAL A 135 3.52 11.94 -7.48
N ARG A 136 4.61 11.37 -7.98
CA ARG A 136 4.66 10.78 -9.31
C ARG A 136 4.44 9.28 -9.22
N ALA A 137 3.46 8.78 -9.96
CA ALA A 137 3.30 7.36 -10.21
C ALA A 137 3.79 7.02 -11.61
N SER A 138 4.46 5.89 -11.78
CA SER A 138 4.88 5.39 -13.09
C SER A 138 4.70 3.89 -13.20
N ARG A 139 4.62 3.38 -14.43
CA ARG A 139 4.42 1.95 -14.73
C ARG A 139 5.53 1.39 -15.62
N GLY A 140 5.73 0.08 -15.57
CA GLY A 140 6.83 -0.59 -16.27
C GLY A 140 6.74 -0.60 -17.80
N SER A 141 5.54 -0.52 -18.37
CA SER A 141 5.31 -0.57 -19.83
C SER A 141 4.21 0.39 -20.27
N ASN A 142 4.23 0.78 -21.54
CA ASN A 142 3.18 1.62 -22.12
C ASN A 142 1.98 0.77 -22.52
N SER A 143 0.80 1.40 -22.58
CA SER A 143 -0.39 0.79 -23.13
C SER A 143 -1.35 1.86 -23.62
N THR A 144 -1.82 1.76 -24.86
CA THR A 144 -2.70 2.79 -25.45
C THR A 144 -4.15 2.68 -24.98
N THR A 145 -4.54 1.57 -24.36
CA THR A 145 -5.94 1.29 -23.99
C THR A 145 -6.15 1.01 -22.52
N LYS A 146 -5.08 0.89 -21.71
CA LYS A 146 -5.19 0.43 -20.33
C LYS A 146 -4.96 1.54 -19.31
N HIS A 147 -5.75 1.46 -18.26
CA HIS A 147 -5.58 2.23 -17.03
C HIS A 147 -4.73 1.43 -16.04
N THR A 148 -3.80 2.11 -15.37
CA THR A 148 -3.09 1.59 -14.20
C THR A 148 -3.37 2.52 -13.04
N TYR A 149 -4.12 2.03 -12.06
CA TYR A 149 -4.44 2.77 -10.84
C TYR A 149 -3.39 2.44 -9.79
N VAL A 150 -2.75 3.45 -9.22
CA VAL A 150 -1.69 3.28 -8.21
C VAL A 150 -2.07 4.05 -6.96
N GLY A 151 -2.34 3.34 -5.88
CA GLY A 151 -2.65 3.93 -4.58
C GLY A 151 -1.38 4.41 -3.88
N PHE A 152 -1.49 5.50 -3.14
CA PHE A 152 -0.39 6.00 -2.30
C PHE A 152 -0.89 6.64 -1.01
N THR A 153 0.01 6.75 -0.04
CA THR A 153 -0.18 7.56 1.17
C THR A 153 1.10 8.32 1.46
N VAL A 154 1.00 9.65 1.61
CA VAL A 154 2.07 10.51 2.11
C VAL A 154 1.81 10.75 3.58
N LEU A 155 2.82 10.49 4.40
CA LEU A 155 2.81 10.72 5.83
C LEU A 155 3.91 11.74 6.15
N GLU A 156 3.55 12.85 6.77
CA GLU A 156 4.49 13.89 7.22
C GLU A 156 4.59 13.91 8.75
N PHE A 157 5.79 14.16 9.27
CA PHE A 157 6.11 14.22 10.69
C PHE A 157 6.31 15.66 11.17
N GLU A 158 6.01 15.91 12.45
CA GLU A 158 6.34 17.17 13.13
C GLU A 158 7.86 17.37 13.26
#